data_AF-A0A560WKM4-F1
#
_entry.id   AF-A0A560WKM4-F1
#
_cell.length_a   1.000
_cell.length_b   1.000
_cell.length_c   1.000
_cell.angle_alpha   90.00
_cell.angle_beta   90.00
_cell.angle_gamma   90.00
#
_symmetry.space_group_name_H-M   'P 1'
#
loop_
_entity.id
_entity.type
_entity.pdbx_description
1 polymer ?
#
loop_
_entity_poly.entity_id
_entity_poly.type
_entity_poly.pdbx_seq_one_letter_code
_entity_poly.pdbx_strand_id
1 'polypeptide(L)'
;MRNTHTVSFKGSGLDVDIVPILYDGDPQWYGNLVSQDDGSFLKTSIPLHLDFCKKRKQAQEKHFSQVVRLIKFWARRMKAEQDGFRFKSFMIELILAKLCDDGLDFSDYPDALQHFFSYVARTKLREKIAFTDCYAASKVPSFTEPVQIIDPVNELNNVSKLYTVTNADLIVDAALDAGDAIDSALYAPTKQETVRYWQKVFGPSFQV
;
A
#
# COMPACT_ATOMS: atom_id res chain seq x y z
N MET A 1 -13.74 -2.44 17.04
CA MET A 1 -14.08 -1.03 17.35
C MET A 1 -13.09 -0.13 16.60
N ARG A 2 -13.41 1.13 16.26
CA ARG A 2 -12.44 2.02 15.58
C ARG A 2 -11.43 2.56 16.59
N ASN A 3 -10.13 2.51 16.29
CA ASN A 3 -9.04 3.11 17.09
C ASN A 3 -8.95 4.64 16.89
N THR A 4 -10.03 5.28 16.44
CA THR A 4 -10.06 6.69 16.06
C THR A 4 -11.27 7.39 16.64
N HIS A 5 -11.09 8.67 16.97
CA HIS A 5 -12.17 9.60 17.25
C HIS A 5 -12.40 10.47 16.02
N THR A 6 -13.61 10.46 15.47
CA THR A 6 -13.94 11.29 14.30
C THR A 6 -14.47 12.65 14.74
N VAL A 7 -13.89 13.73 14.23
CA VAL A 7 -14.37 15.10 14.35
C VAL A 7 -14.93 15.55 13.00
N SER A 8 -16.24 15.83 12.96
CA SER A 8 -16.95 16.22 11.72
C SER A 8 -17.09 17.72 11.58
N PHE A 9 -16.55 18.28 10.49
CA PHE A 9 -16.63 19.71 10.17
C PHE A 9 -17.86 19.98 9.30
N LYS A 10 -18.95 20.45 9.92
CA LYS A 10 -20.23 20.70 9.23
C LYS A 10 -20.15 21.71 8.07
N GLY A 11 -19.21 22.66 8.11
CA GLY A 11 -19.08 23.68 7.07
C GLY A 11 -18.44 23.16 5.78
N SER A 12 -17.36 22.38 5.88
CA SER A 12 -16.66 21.82 4.72
C SER A 12 -17.16 20.43 4.32
N GLY A 13 -17.91 19.76 5.21
CA GLY A 13 -18.33 18.37 5.04
C GLY A 13 -17.20 17.36 5.24
N LEU A 14 -16.04 17.78 5.76
CA LEU A 14 -14.89 16.91 6.00
C LEU A 14 -14.96 16.28 7.39
N ASP A 15 -14.64 14.99 7.46
CA ASP A 15 -14.40 14.26 8.69
C ASP A 15 -12.90 14.11 8.93
N VAL A 16 -12.45 14.34 10.17
CA VAL A 16 -11.07 14.14 10.61
C VAL A 16 -11.03 13.03 11.63
N ASP A 17 -10.37 11.93 11.30
CA ASP A 17 -10.10 10.83 12.23
C ASP A 17 -8.84 11.11 13.05
N ILE A 18 -8.99 11.18 14.37
CA ILE A 18 -7.92 11.40 15.35
C ILE A 18 -7.52 10.05 15.93
N VAL A 19 -6.25 9.66 15.76
CA VAL A 19 -5.68 8.46 16.35
C VAL A 19 -4.85 8.87 17.59
N PRO A 20 -5.22 8.46 18.82
CA PRO A 20 -4.43 8.78 20.01
C PRO A 20 -3.14 7.95 20.08
N ILE A 21 -2.02 8.60 20.40
CA ILE A 21 -0.73 7.97 20.66
C ILE A 21 -0.33 8.31 22.09
N LEU A 22 -0.08 7.28 22.92
CA LEU A 22 0.52 7.46 24.23
C LEU A 22 1.99 7.83 24.05
N TYR A 23 2.34 9.03 24.49
CA TYR A 23 3.66 9.61 24.28
C TYR A 23 4.24 10.07 25.63
N ASP A 24 5.49 9.71 25.89
CA ASP A 24 6.21 9.94 27.14
C ASP A 24 7.49 10.77 26.97
N GLY A 25 7.64 11.46 25.82
CA GLY A 25 8.73 12.40 25.59
C GLY A 25 9.92 11.86 24.79
N ASP A 26 9.80 10.70 24.15
CA ASP A 26 10.85 10.15 23.29
C ASP A 26 11.28 11.15 22.19
N PRO A 27 12.58 11.44 22.02
CA PRO A 27 13.06 12.49 21.13
C PRO A 27 12.77 12.25 19.64
N GLN A 28 12.56 10.98 19.24
CA GLN A 28 12.17 10.63 17.87
C GLN A 28 10.65 10.48 17.73
N TRP A 29 9.88 10.97 18.71
CA TRP A 29 8.43 10.88 18.76
C TRP A 29 7.93 9.43 18.72
N TYR A 30 8.70 8.49 19.26
CA TYR A 30 8.16 7.17 19.50
C TYR A 30 7.05 7.25 20.56
N GLY A 31 5.94 6.59 20.26
CA GLY A 31 4.85 6.42 21.19
C GLY A 31 4.11 5.13 20.91
N ASN A 32 3.06 4.87 21.70
CA ASN A 32 2.30 3.65 21.63
C ASN A 32 0.86 3.92 21.19
N LEU A 33 0.47 3.30 20.08
CA LEU A 33 -0.94 3.12 19.75
C LEU A 33 -1.52 2.03 20.65
N VAL A 34 -2.68 2.28 21.25
CA VAL A 34 -3.38 1.26 22.03
C VAL A 34 -4.31 0.49 21.11
N SER A 35 -4.04 -0.79 20.93
CA SER A 35 -4.95 -1.72 20.26
C SER A 35 -6.27 -1.79 21.03
N GLN A 36 -7.39 -1.51 20.38
CA GLN A 36 -8.72 -1.65 21.00
C GLN A 36 -9.20 -3.11 21.03
N ASP A 37 -8.50 -4.03 20.36
CA ASP A 37 -8.87 -5.44 20.31
C ASP A 37 -8.38 -6.20 21.55
N ASP A 38 -7.19 -5.86 22.05
CA ASP A 38 -6.54 -6.58 23.16
C ASP A 38 -5.83 -5.66 24.17
N GLY A 39 -5.90 -4.33 24.00
CA GLY A 39 -5.21 -3.37 24.86
C GLY A 39 -3.70 -3.31 24.67
N SER A 40 -3.13 -4.07 23.72
CA SER A 40 -1.68 -4.10 23.50
C SER A 40 -1.16 -2.77 22.96
N PHE A 41 0.11 -2.51 23.26
CA PHE A 41 0.82 -1.33 22.76
C PHE A 41 1.53 -1.65 21.46
N LEU A 42 1.22 -0.85 20.45
CA LEU A 42 1.90 -0.85 19.17
C LEU A 42 2.81 0.39 19.08
N LYS A 43 4.12 0.17 19.28
CA LYS A 43 5.15 1.20 19.12
C LYS A 43 5.15 1.75 17.69
N THR A 44 5.17 3.07 17.55
CA THR A 44 5.14 3.80 16.28
C THR A 44 5.83 5.16 16.39
N SER A 45 6.21 5.78 15.27
CA SER A 45 6.62 7.19 15.19
C SER A 45 6.15 7.78 13.88
N ILE A 46 5.16 8.68 13.96
CA ILE A 46 4.58 9.35 12.79
C ILE A 46 5.64 10.18 12.04
N PRO A 47 6.52 10.96 12.71
CA PRO A 47 7.60 11.66 12.00
C PRO A 47 8.49 10.72 11.18
N LEU A 48 8.87 9.56 11.72
CA LEU A 48 9.71 8.60 10.98
C LEU A 48 8.96 7.96 9.79
N HIS A 49 7.65 7.71 9.90
CA HIS A 49 6.83 7.31 8.74
C HIS A 49 6.75 8.39 7.67
N LEU A 50 6.64 9.66 8.08
CA LEU A 50 6.63 10.79 7.13
C LEU A 50 7.98 10.93 6.43
N ASP A 51 9.09 10.80 7.15
CA ASP A 51 10.43 10.82 6.58
C ASP A 51 10.68 9.64 5.64
N PHE A 52 10.24 8.44 6.01
CA PHE A 52 10.26 7.26 5.16
C PHE A 52 9.57 7.52 3.82
N CYS A 53 8.36 8.08 3.85
CA CYS A 53 7.60 8.44 2.66
C CYS A 53 8.26 9.58 1.88
N LYS A 54 8.77 10.60 2.58
CA LYS A 54 9.42 11.77 1.98
C LYS A 54 10.66 11.35 1.18
N LYS A 55 11.48 10.44 1.71
CA LYS A 55 12.67 9.92 1.01
C LYS A 55 12.32 9.33 -0.36
N ARG A 56 11.28 8.48 -0.46
CA ARG A 56 10.88 7.86 -1.74
C ARG A 56 10.21 8.87 -2.67
N LYS A 57 9.44 9.82 -2.11
CA LYS A 57 8.93 10.95 -2.89
C LYS A 57 10.08 11.75 -3.48
N GLN A 58 11.13 12.06 -2.73
CA GLN A 58 12.29 12.81 -3.23
C GLN A 58 13.09 12.04 -4.29
N ALA A 59 13.22 10.71 -4.15
CA ALA A 59 13.87 9.86 -5.15
C ALA A 59 13.14 9.88 -6.51
N GLN A 60 11.82 10.07 -6.50
CA GLN A 60 10.94 10.02 -7.66
C GLN A 60 9.90 11.17 -7.57
N GLU A 61 10.40 12.42 -7.55
CA GLU A 61 9.69 13.65 -7.13
C GLU A 61 8.27 13.81 -7.69
N LYS A 62 8.12 13.54 -8.98
CA LYS A 62 6.85 13.70 -9.70
C LYS A 62 6.01 12.42 -9.68
N HIS A 63 6.65 11.27 -9.58
CA HIS A 63 6.08 10.01 -10.06
C HIS A 63 5.63 9.09 -8.92
N PHE A 64 6.39 9.00 -7.83
CA PHE A 64 6.07 8.09 -6.72
C PHE A 64 4.64 8.28 -6.21
N SER A 65 4.29 9.52 -5.90
CA SER A 65 2.95 9.87 -5.39
C SER A 65 1.85 9.59 -6.40
N GLN A 66 2.15 9.73 -7.70
CA GLN A 66 1.17 9.49 -8.75
C GLN A 66 0.88 8.00 -8.92
N VAL A 67 1.91 7.16 -8.97
CA VAL A 67 1.74 5.70 -9.05
C VAL A 67 1.02 5.16 -7.82
N VAL A 68 1.37 5.64 -6.60
CA VAL A 68 0.63 5.33 -5.36
C VAL A 68 -0.86 5.67 -5.50
N ARG A 69 -1.21 6.84 -6.04
CA ARG A 69 -2.61 7.25 -6.24
C ARG A 69 -3.34 6.34 -7.24
N LEU A 70 -2.69 5.96 -8.34
CA LEU A 70 -3.28 5.08 -9.36
C LEU A 70 -3.55 3.68 -8.80
N ILE A 71 -2.60 3.08 -8.08
CA ILE A 71 -2.80 1.77 -7.46
C ILE A 71 -3.85 1.83 -6.35
N LYS A 72 -3.87 2.88 -5.52
CA LYS A 72 -4.94 3.06 -4.51
C LYS A 72 -6.31 3.21 -5.13
N PHE A 73 -6.40 3.89 -6.28
CA PHE A 73 -7.64 4.01 -7.04
C PHE A 73 -8.11 2.64 -7.54
N TRP A 74 -7.21 1.85 -8.17
CA TRP A 74 -7.49 0.48 -8.58
C TRP A 74 -7.94 -0.40 -7.40
N ALA A 75 -7.20 -0.39 -6.29
CA ALA A 75 -7.51 -1.19 -5.10
C ALA A 75 -8.87 -0.80 -4.48
N ARG A 76 -9.23 0.49 -4.48
CA ARG A 76 -10.55 0.95 -4.04
C ARG A 76 -11.66 0.38 -4.93
N ARG A 77 -11.44 0.32 -6.24
CA ARG A 77 -12.40 -0.24 -7.19
C ARG A 77 -12.56 -1.76 -6.98
N MET A 78 -11.46 -2.50 -6.83
CA MET A 78 -11.50 -3.94 -6.53
C MET A 78 -12.27 -4.23 -5.24
N LYS A 79 -12.07 -3.41 -4.19
CA LYS A 79 -12.86 -3.52 -2.95
C LYS A 79 -14.37 -3.31 -3.16
N ALA A 80 -14.79 -2.55 -4.17
CA ALA A 80 -16.20 -2.33 -4.48
C ALA A 80 -16.81 -3.44 -5.35
N GLU A 81 -15.98 -4.12 -6.16
CA GLU A 81 -16.43 -5.12 -7.14
C GLU A 81 -16.29 -6.56 -6.64
N GLN A 82 -15.33 -6.84 -5.74
CA GLN A 82 -14.98 -8.18 -5.28
C GLN A 82 -15.18 -8.30 -3.78
N ASP A 83 -16.11 -9.17 -3.38
CA ASP A 83 -16.36 -9.45 -1.96
C ASP A 83 -15.12 -10.05 -1.28
N GLY A 84 -14.89 -9.65 -0.03
CA GLY A 84 -13.70 -10.05 0.73
C GLY A 84 -12.37 -9.43 0.27
N PHE A 85 -12.33 -8.68 -0.84
CA PHE A 85 -11.12 -7.98 -1.28
C PHE A 85 -10.76 -6.86 -0.30
N ARG A 86 -9.51 -6.86 0.17
CA ARG A 86 -8.95 -5.79 1.00
C ARG A 86 -7.51 -5.54 0.61
N PHE A 87 -7.12 -4.29 0.44
CA PHE A 87 -5.72 -3.91 0.23
C PHE A 87 -5.44 -2.58 0.92
N LYS A 88 -4.76 -2.60 2.07
CA LYS A 88 -4.51 -1.41 2.87
C LYS A 88 -3.61 -0.45 2.10
N SER A 89 -3.96 0.84 2.06
CA SER A 89 -3.16 1.85 1.36
C SER A 89 -1.70 1.89 1.82
N PHE A 90 -1.44 1.69 3.11
CA PHE A 90 -0.08 1.65 3.61
C PHE A 90 0.71 0.44 3.09
N MET A 91 0.08 -0.74 2.89
CA MET A 91 0.76 -1.88 2.25
C MET A 91 1.12 -1.57 0.79
N ILE A 92 0.23 -0.90 0.05
CA ILE A 92 0.50 -0.44 -1.32
C ILE A 92 1.71 0.51 -1.34
N GLU A 93 1.75 1.47 -0.43
CA GLU A 93 2.84 2.43 -0.28
C GLU A 93 4.17 1.73 0.05
N LEU A 94 4.16 0.69 0.90
CA LEU A 94 5.36 -0.09 1.22
C LEU A 94 5.82 -0.97 0.05
N ILE A 95 4.93 -1.63 -0.68
CA ILE A 95 5.33 -2.40 -1.88
C ILE A 95 5.97 -1.47 -2.92
N LEU A 96 5.35 -0.30 -3.18
CA LEU A 96 5.93 0.68 -4.11
C LEU A 96 7.23 1.28 -3.58
N ALA A 97 7.38 1.46 -2.27
CA ALA A 97 8.65 1.89 -1.68
C ALA A 97 9.76 0.85 -1.90
N LYS A 98 9.45 -0.45 -1.75
CA LYS A 98 10.39 -1.53 -2.06
C LYS A 98 10.81 -1.51 -3.52
N LEU A 99 9.87 -1.37 -4.45
CA LEU A 99 10.17 -1.30 -5.88
C LEU A 99 11.01 -0.06 -6.23
N CYS A 100 10.72 1.09 -5.60
CA CYS A 100 11.51 2.30 -5.74
C CYS A 100 12.96 2.09 -5.23
N ASP A 101 13.12 1.47 -4.06
CA ASP A 101 14.43 1.15 -3.48
C ASP A 101 15.20 0.11 -4.32
N ASP A 102 14.50 -0.77 -5.02
CA ASP A 102 15.08 -1.74 -5.98
C ASP A 102 15.47 -1.10 -7.33
N GLY A 103 15.16 0.19 -7.52
CA GLY A 103 15.57 0.95 -8.71
C GLY A 103 14.55 0.99 -9.85
N LEU A 104 13.28 0.59 -9.62
CA LEU A 104 12.23 0.75 -10.63
C LEU A 104 12.02 2.24 -10.96
N ASP A 105 12.00 2.57 -12.25
CA ASP A 105 11.63 3.89 -12.72
C ASP A 105 10.11 4.05 -12.75
N PHE A 106 9.61 5.16 -12.20
CA PHE A 106 8.18 5.44 -12.10
C PHE A 106 7.73 6.47 -13.16
N SER A 107 8.64 6.94 -14.02
CA SER A 107 8.35 7.98 -15.00
C SER A 107 7.40 7.52 -16.12
N ASP A 108 7.38 6.23 -16.43
CA ASP A 108 6.39 5.56 -17.28
C ASP A 108 5.32 4.88 -16.41
N TYR A 109 4.10 5.43 -16.40
CA TYR A 109 3.04 4.94 -15.52
C TYR A 109 2.50 3.56 -15.91
N PRO A 110 2.17 3.27 -17.19
CA PRO A 110 1.85 1.91 -17.61
C PRO A 110 2.90 0.88 -17.18
N ASP A 111 4.18 1.15 -17.41
CA ASP A 111 5.26 0.23 -17.03
C ASP A 111 5.40 0.08 -15.52
N ALA A 112 5.33 1.17 -14.75
CA ALA A 112 5.38 1.11 -13.28
C ALA A 112 4.19 0.34 -12.68
N LEU A 113 2.99 0.51 -13.25
CA LEU A 113 1.80 -0.27 -12.87
C LEU A 113 1.98 -1.74 -13.21
N GLN A 114 2.47 -2.06 -14.42
CA GLN A 114 2.75 -3.43 -14.83
C GLN A 114 3.76 -4.09 -13.89
N HIS A 115 4.84 -3.40 -13.53
CA HIS A 115 5.84 -3.90 -12.59
C HIS A 115 5.25 -4.14 -11.19
N PHE A 116 4.40 -3.24 -10.70
CA PHE A 116 3.69 -3.46 -9.43
C PHE A 116 2.82 -4.72 -9.47
N PHE A 117 1.96 -4.86 -10.49
CA PHE A 117 1.08 -6.02 -10.62
C PHE A 117 1.86 -7.33 -10.81
N SER A 118 2.90 -7.29 -11.65
CA SER A 118 3.81 -8.42 -11.87
C SER A 118 4.55 -8.82 -10.59
N TYR A 119 5.00 -7.85 -9.78
CA TYR A 119 5.62 -8.13 -8.49
C TYR A 119 4.66 -8.84 -7.54
N VAL A 120 3.43 -8.33 -7.40
CA VAL A 120 2.39 -8.95 -6.57
C VAL A 120 2.10 -10.38 -7.05
N ALA A 121 1.89 -10.57 -8.35
CA ALA A 121 1.58 -11.87 -8.94
C ALA A 121 2.73 -12.89 -8.80
N ARG A 122 3.95 -12.49 -9.16
CA ARG A 122 5.15 -13.33 -9.11
C ARG A 122 5.48 -13.77 -7.69
N THR A 123 5.45 -12.85 -6.73
CA THR A 123 5.78 -13.13 -5.32
C THR A 123 4.63 -13.79 -4.58
N LYS A 124 3.41 -13.73 -5.14
CA LYS A 124 2.16 -14.10 -4.49
C LYS A 124 1.97 -13.43 -3.13
N LEU A 125 2.59 -12.26 -2.89
CA LEU A 125 2.68 -11.62 -1.57
C LEU A 125 3.24 -12.53 -0.45
N ARG A 126 4.06 -13.53 -0.80
CA ARG A 126 4.73 -14.42 0.17
C ARG A 126 6.19 -14.04 0.41
N GLU A 127 6.73 -13.12 -0.38
CA GLU A 127 8.05 -12.53 -0.15
C GLU A 127 7.98 -11.54 1.03
N LYS A 128 8.90 -11.67 2.01
CA LYS A 128 8.99 -10.74 3.13
C LYS A 128 9.55 -9.39 2.66
N ILE A 129 8.80 -8.33 2.90
CA ILE A 129 9.22 -6.95 2.65
C ILE A 129 9.61 -6.32 3.99
N ALA A 130 10.85 -5.85 4.11
CA ALA A 130 11.34 -5.09 5.24
C ALA A 130 12.27 -3.97 4.76
N PHE A 131 12.41 -2.94 5.57
CA PHE A 131 13.23 -1.76 5.27
C PHE A 131 14.33 -1.61 6.31
N THR A 132 15.37 -0.83 5.99
CA THR A 132 16.51 -0.60 6.88
C THR A 132 16.66 0.86 7.32
N ASP A 133 15.63 1.67 7.09
CA ASP A 133 15.66 3.11 7.39
C ASP A 133 15.76 3.40 8.89
N CYS A 134 15.07 2.63 9.75
CA CYS A 134 15.06 2.86 11.20
C CYS A 134 15.73 1.74 12.02
N TYR A 135 15.97 0.57 11.42
CA TYR A 135 16.57 -0.58 12.09
C TYR A 135 17.38 -1.43 11.10
N ALA A 136 18.32 -2.22 11.62
CA ALA A 136 19.05 -3.18 10.80
C ALA A 136 18.18 -4.39 10.44
N ALA A 137 18.37 -4.99 9.26
CA ALA A 137 17.62 -6.16 8.83
C ALA A 137 17.71 -7.34 9.82
N SER A 138 18.81 -7.47 10.56
CA SER A 138 19.01 -8.49 11.60
C SER A 138 18.09 -8.34 12.81
N LYS A 139 17.41 -7.20 12.98
CA LYS A 139 16.42 -6.96 14.05
C LYS A 139 15.04 -7.50 13.71
N VAL A 140 14.74 -7.74 12.43
CA VAL A 140 13.43 -8.24 11.99
C VAL A 140 13.29 -9.72 12.39
N PRO A 141 12.32 -10.08 13.23
CA PRO A 141 12.14 -11.46 13.64
C PRO A 141 11.54 -12.31 12.53
N SER A 142 11.44 -13.61 12.82
CA SER A 142 10.61 -14.52 12.03
C SER A 142 9.14 -14.28 12.32
N PHE A 143 8.33 -14.32 11.27
CA PHE A 143 6.87 -14.19 11.31
C PHE A 143 6.25 -15.46 10.74
N THR A 144 5.07 -15.83 11.22
CA THR A 144 4.33 -17.01 10.73
C THR A 144 3.15 -16.62 9.85
N GLU A 145 2.81 -15.33 9.80
CA GLU A 145 1.74 -14.82 8.96
C GLU A 145 2.07 -15.01 7.47
N PRO A 146 1.06 -15.29 6.64
CA PRO A 146 1.27 -15.61 5.23
C PRO A 146 1.76 -14.43 4.40
N VAL A 147 1.45 -13.20 4.82
CA VAL A 147 1.93 -11.96 4.20
C VAL A 147 2.76 -11.20 5.23
N GLN A 148 3.98 -10.84 4.84
CA GLN A 148 4.98 -10.26 5.74
C GLN A 148 5.49 -8.94 5.17
N ILE A 149 4.78 -7.85 5.47
CA ILE A 149 5.20 -6.49 5.12
C ILE A 149 5.45 -5.75 6.43
N ILE A 150 6.73 -5.58 6.76
CA ILE A 150 7.16 -5.09 8.07
C ILE A 150 7.16 -3.56 8.07
N ASP A 151 6.65 -2.99 9.15
CA ASP A 151 6.63 -1.56 9.37
C ASP A 151 8.06 -0.99 9.33
N PRO A 152 8.35 0.05 8.55
CA PRO A 152 9.69 0.61 8.44
C PRO A 152 10.21 1.27 9.74
N VAL A 153 9.33 1.46 10.74
CA VAL A 153 9.64 2.14 12.02
C VAL A 153 9.66 1.18 13.21
N ASN A 154 8.99 0.03 13.11
CA ASN A 154 8.91 -0.98 14.17
C ASN A 154 9.08 -2.38 13.58
N GLU A 155 10.24 -2.99 13.79
CA GLU A 155 10.63 -4.30 13.27
C GLU A 155 9.73 -5.45 13.74
N LEU A 156 9.00 -5.27 14.85
CA LEU A 156 8.10 -6.26 15.41
C LEU A 156 6.66 -6.14 14.86
N ASN A 157 6.36 -5.08 14.12
CA ASN A 157 5.04 -4.82 13.57
C ASN A 157 4.93 -5.28 12.12
N ASN A 158 4.26 -6.42 11.91
CA ASN A 158 3.82 -6.82 10.58
C ASN A 158 2.54 -6.05 10.19
N VAL A 159 2.65 -5.10 9.26
CA VAL A 159 1.53 -4.27 8.77
C VAL A 159 0.41 -5.12 8.15
N SER A 160 0.76 -6.31 7.66
CA SER A 160 -0.17 -7.27 7.08
C SER A 160 -0.57 -8.40 8.03
N LYS A 161 -0.37 -8.27 9.35
CA LYS A 161 -0.69 -9.32 10.36
C LYS A 161 -2.11 -9.90 10.23
N LEU A 162 -3.09 -9.09 9.82
CA LEU A 162 -4.50 -9.51 9.69
C LEU A 162 -4.87 -10.03 8.29
N TYR A 163 -3.90 -10.24 7.40
CA TYR A 163 -4.14 -10.76 6.05
C TYR A 163 -4.04 -12.28 6.05
N THR A 164 -5.10 -12.93 5.59
CA THR A 164 -5.13 -14.38 5.41
C THR A 164 -4.55 -14.77 4.05
N VAL A 165 -4.33 -16.08 3.87
CA VAL A 165 -4.01 -16.68 2.56
C VAL A 165 -5.06 -16.28 1.52
N THR A 166 -6.35 -16.43 1.84
CA THR A 166 -7.45 -16.02 0.95
C THR A 166 -7.39 -14.54 0.59
N ASN A 167 -7.12 -13.63 1.54
CA ASN A 167 -7.00 -12.22 1.20
C ASN A 167 -5.83 -11.95 0.24
N ALA A 168 -4.71 -12.63 0.44
CA ALA A 168 -3.55 -12.49 -0.43
C ALA A 168 -3.82 -13.05 -1.83
N ASP A 169 -4.50 -14.20 -1.92
CA ASP A 169 -4.85 -14.83 -3.19
C ASP A 169 -5.82 -13.96 -4.00
N LEU A 170 -6.83 -13.35 -3.36
CA LEU A 170 -7.73 -12.39 -4.03
C LEU A 170 -6.97 -11.17 -4.60
N ILE A 171 -5.92 -10.70 -3.90
CA ILE A 171 -5.08 -9.59 -4.38
C ILE A 171 -4.22 -10.04 -5.57
N VAL A 172 -3.68 -11.26 -5.51
CA VAL A 172 -2.86 -11.84 -6.57
C VAL A 172 -3.68 -12.03 -7.84
N ASP A 173 -4.88 -12.61 -7.73
CA ASP A 173 -5.78 -12.82 -8.85
C ASP A 173 -6.18 -11.48 -9.50
N ALA A 174 -6.56 -10.49 -8.69
CA ALA A 174 -6.88 -9.15 -9.20
C ALA A 174 -5.67 -8.45 -9.85
N ALA A 175 -4.45 -8.69 -9.34
CA ALA A 175 -3.24 -8.15 -9.92
C ALA A 175 -2.88 -8.82 -11.26
N LEU A 176 -3.11 -10.13 -11.39
CA LEU A 176 -2.97 -10.86 -12.65
C LEU A 176 -3.92 -10.28 -13.71
N ASP A 177 -5.20 -10.14 -13.38
CA ASP A 177 -6.20 -9.57 -14.29
C ASP A 177 -5.84 -8.14 -14.74
N ALA A 178 -5.31 -7.33 -13.81
CA ALA A 178 -4.89 -5.97 -14.10
C ALA A 178 -3.63 -5.91 -14.98
N GLY A 179 -2.65 -6.79 -14.73
CA GLY A 179 -1.44 -6.91 -15.55
C GLY A 179 -1.76 -7.39 -16.96
N ASP A 180 -2.59 -8.43 -17.10
CA ASP A 180 -3.04 -8.93 -18.40
C ASP A 180 -3.81 -7.86 -19.19
N ALA A 181 -4.59 -7.03 -18.50
CA ALA A 181 -5.28 -5.91 -19.13
C ALA A 181 -4.31 -4.83 -19.63
N ILE A 182 -3.26 -4.48 -18.89
CA ILE A 182 -2.26 -3.49 -19.33
C ILE A 182 -1.48 -4.03 -20.54
N ASP A 183 -1.05 -5.28 -20.50
CA ASP A 183 -0.35 -5.92 -21.62
C ASP A 183 -1.25 -5.99 -22.87
N SER A 184 -2.51 -6.39 -22.69
CA SER A 184 -3.50 -6.40 -23.78
C SER A 184 -3.77 -5.00 -24.34
N ALA A 185 -3.74 -3.95 -23.51
CA ALA A 185 -3.93 -2.58 -23.96
C ALA A 185 -2.75 -2.10 -24.83
N LEU A 186 -1.53 -2.55 -24.54
CA LEU A 186 -0.32 -2.20 -25.29
C LEU A 186 -0.35 -2.72 -26.73
N TYR A 187 -0.92 -3.92 -26.94
CA TYR A 187 -0.98 -4.58 -28.25
C TYR A 187 -2.36 -4.50 -28.93
N ALA A 188 -3.32 -3.78 -28.35
CA ALA A 188 -4.66 -3.67 -28.91
C ALA A 188 -4.62 -2.96 -30.29
N PRO A 189 -5.29 -3.51 -31.32
CA PRO A 189 -5.21 -2.96 -32.68
C PRO A 189 -6.03 -1.68 -32.85
N THR A 190 -6.91 -1.35 -31.91
CA THR A 190 -7.76 -0.16 -31.96
C THR A 190 -7.74 0.64 -30.65
N LYS A 191 -7.97 1.96 -30.76
CA LYS A 191 -8.15 2.84 -29.59
C LYS A 191 -9.32 2.37 -28.71
N GLN A 192 -10.41 1.90 -29.33
CA GLN A 192 -11.58 1.42 -28.59
C GLN A 192 -11.24 0.20 -27.72
N GLU A 193 -10.50 -0.76 -28.24
CA GLU A 193 -10.06 -1.93 -27.46
C GLU A 193 -9.04 -1.53 -26.39
N THR A 194 -8.10 -0.64 -26.72
CA THR A 194 -7.14 -0.09 -25.75
C THR A 194 -7.88 0.51 -24.54
N VAL A 195 -8.88 1.36 -24.77
CA VAL A 195 -9.70 1.95 -23.71
C VAL A 195 -10.46 0.87 -22.93
N ARG A 196 -11.04 -0.12 -23.62
CA ARG A 196 -11.74 -1.24 -22.97
C ARG A 196 -10.84 -2.01 -22.00
N TYR A 197 -9.58 -2.22 -22.37
CA TYR A 197 -8.62 -2.88 -21.48
C TYR A 197 -8.25 -2.00 -20.28
N TRP A 198 -7.97 -0.71 -20.48
CA TRP A 198 -7.73 0.21 -19.35
C TRP A 198 -8.92 0.37 -18.40
N GLN A 199 -10.15 0.26 -18.91
CA GLN A 199 -11.35 0.23 -18.08
C GLN A 199 -11.41 -1.01 -17.16
N LYS A 200 -10.73 -2.12 -17.49
CA LYS A 200 -10.58 -3.24 -16.55
C LYS A 200 -9.67 -2.91 -15.37
N VAL A 201 -8.85 -1.85 -15.45
CA VAL A 201 -7.96 -1.40 -14.37
C VAL A 201 -8.59 -0.21 -13.63
N PHE A 202 -9.05 0.80 -14.35
CA PHE A 202 -9.52 2.07 -13.81
C PHE A 202 -11.05 2.27 -13.88
N GLY A 203 -11.80 1.27 -14.33
CA GLY A 203 -13.25 1.33 -14.40
C GLY A 203 -13.77 2.21 -15.54
N PRO A 204 -15.10 2.32 -15.67
CA PRO A 204 -15.77 2.91 -16.84
C PRO A 204 -15.56 4.42 -17.00
N SER A 205 -15.11 5.12 -15.95
CA SER A 205 -14.76 6.54 -16.03
C SER A 205 -13.46 6.81 -16.79
N PHE A 206 -12.65 5.77 -17.06
CA PHE A 206 -11.48 5.91 -17.91
C PHE A 206 -11.91 6.05 -19.38
N GLN A 207 -11.72 7.26 -19.91
CA GLN A 207 -12.00 7.64 -21.28
C GLN A 207 -10.79 8.47 -21.76
N VAL A 208 -10.28 8.16 -22.95
CA VAL A 208 -9.12 8.82 -23.58
C VAL A 208 -9.55 9.39 -24.93
#